data_AF-A0A831S5J7-F1
#
_entry.id   AF-A0A831S5J7-F1
#
_cell.length_a   1.000
_cell.length_b   1.000
_cell.length_c   1.000
_cell.angle_alpha   90.00
_cell.angle_beta   90.00
_cell.angle_gamma   90.00
#
_symmetry.space_group_name_H-M   'P 1'
#
loop_
_entity.id
_entity.type
_entity.pdbx_description
1 polymer ?
#
loop_
_entity_poly.entity_id
_entity_poly.type
_entity_poly.pdbx_seq_one_letter_code
_entity_poly.pdbx_strand_id
1 'polypeptide(L)'
;MLDPMDYMKQPWPPPVPHYHGDTIQILFLIGGIIILATLPFFKNLLQIGTGFLPVFVVLFVLGGAIVNPFQRWIIIVDLIIAAVAVILFEYAAVIGFGKDIFFLSIIRQVLAIMFLFALYYSGRTLRAMFMNQIGKKNGVFANNRKNGESIRKDE
;
A
#
# COMPACT_ATOMS: atom_id res chain seq x y z
N MET A 1 -10.42 22.00 -33.42
CA MET A 1 -9.07 21.98 -32.83
C MET A 1 -9.25 22.42 -31.40
N LEU A 2 -9.00 21.55 -30.42
CA LEU A 2 -9.10 21.94 -29.01
C LEU A 2 -8.01 22.99 -28.74
N ASP A 3 -8.36 24.03 -27.98
CA ASP A 3 -7.40 25.00 -27.48
C ASP A 3 -6.31 24.21 -26.74
N PRO A 4 -4.99 24.49 -26.94
CA PRO A 4 -4.00 24.28 -25.88
C PRO A 4 -4.50 25.01 -24.61
N MET A 5 -3.84 25.17 -23.46
CA MET A 5 -4.47 25.86 -22.29
C MET A 5 -5.68 25.14 -21.62
N ASP A 6 -6.57 24.45 -22.34
CA ASP A 6 -7.70 23.70 -21.78
C ASP A 6 -7.22 22.42 -21.07
N TYR A 7 -6.02 21.96 -21.39
CA TYR A 7 -5.29 20.94 -20.64
C TYR A 7 -4.76 21.44 -19.28
N MET A 8 -4.61 22.76 -19.08
CA MET A 8 -4.12 23.33 -17.81
C MET A 8 -5.23 23.58 -16.78
N LYS A 9 -6.50 23.46 -17.18
CA LYS A 9 -7.66 23.63 -16.28
C LYS A 9 -8.14 22.33 -15.65
N GLN A 10 -7.51 21.19 -15.96
CA GLN A 10 -7.86 19.95 -15.30
C GLN A 10 -7.22 19.96 -13.91
N PRO A 11 -8.01 19.95 -12.81
CA PRO A 11 -7.43 19.65 -11.51
C PRO A 11 -6.78 18.26 -11.64
N TRP A 12 -5.66 18.08 -10.95
CA TRP A 12 -4.90 16.82 -10.77
C TRP A 12 -5.63 15.55 -11.22
N PRO A 13 -4.96 14.60 -11.92
CA PRO A 13 -5.58 13.40 -12.47
C PRO A 13 -6.58 12.81 -11.47
N PRO A 14 -7.86 12.62 -11.88
CA PRO A 14 -8.92 12.31 -10.94
C PRO A 14 -8.52 11.10 -10.11
N PRO A 15 -8.70 11.14 -8.76
CA PRO A 15 -8.29 10.06 -7.88
C PRO A 15 -8.87 8.77 -8.42
N VAL A 16 -7.97 7.83 -8.76
CA VAL A 16 -8.36 6.56 -9.34
C VAL A 16 -9.30 5.90 -8.32
N PRO A 17 -10.61 5.76 -8.63
CA PRO A 17 -11.53 5.16 -7.67
C PRO A 17 -11.06 3.73 -7.40
N HIS A 18 -10.84 3.38 -6.13
CA HIS A 18 -10.31 2.09 -5.63
C HIS A 18 -8.78 1.91 -5.64
N TYR A 19 -8.00 2.99 -5.73
CA TYR A 19 -6.57 2.93 -5.41
C TYR A 19 -6.36 3.18 -3.91
N HIS A 20 -5.77 2.20 -3.21
CA HIS A 20 -5.41 2.29 -1.79
C HIS A 20 -3.89 2.31 -1.58
N GLY A 21 -3.11 2.65 -2.61
CA GLY A 21 -1.65 2.68 -2.53
C GLY A 21 -1.14 3.61 -1.45
N ASP A 22 -1.69 4.81 -1.33
CA ASP A 22 -1.30 5.78 -0.29
C ASP A 22 -1.43 5.20 1.13
N THR A 23 -2.49 4.42 1.38
CA THR A 23 -2.70 3.74 2.67
C THR A 23 -1.63 2.68 2.91
N ILE A 24 -1.27 1.91 1.88
CA ILE A 24 -0.23 0.88 1.94
C ILE A 24 1.13 1.52 2.24
N GLN A 25 1.49 2.61 1.56
CA GLN A 25 2.73 3.35 1.80
C GLN A 25 2.86 3.79 3.26
N ILE A 26 1.79 4.37 3.83
CA ILE A 26 1.76 4.82 5.22
C ILE A 26 1.92 3.64 6.18
N LEU A 27 1.23 2.52 5.94
CA LEU A 27 1.34 1.31 6.77
C LEU A 27 2.77 0.75 6.79
N PHE A 28 3.41 0.65 5.62
CA PHE A 28 4.80 0.18 5.50
C PHE A 28 5.79 1.15 6.15
N LEU A 29 5.59 2.46 5.97
CA LEU A 29 6.44 3.49 6.57
C LEU A 29 6.37 3.45 8.10
N ILE A 30 5.16 3.46 8.66
CA ILE A 30 4.95 3.41 10.12
C ILE A 30 5.50 2.09 10.67
N GLY A 31 5.25 0.96 10.00
CA GLY A 31 5.81 -0.34 10.40
C GLY A 31 7.33 -0.34 10.43
N GLY A 32 7.98 0.23 9.40
CA GLY A 32 9.43 0.40 9.35
C GLY A 32 9.97 1.28 10.48
N ILE A 33 9.29 2.40 10.79
CA ILE A 33 9.64 3.29 11.90
C ILE A 33 9.56 2.54 13.24
N ILE A 34 8.48 1.78 13.48
CA ILE A 34 8.32 1.00 14.71
C ILE A 34 9.46 -0.01 14.84
N ILE A 35 9.80 -0.74 13.77
CA ILE A 35 10.90 -1.71 13.80
C ILE A 35 12.23 -1.01 14.11
N LEU A 36 12.54 0.13 13.46
CA LEU A 36 13.76 0.89 13.72
C LEU A 36 13.84 1.43 15.15
N ALA A 37 12.73 1.98 15.65
CA ALA A 37 12.67 2.54 17.00
C ALA A 37 12.79 1.45 18.09
N THR A 38 12.32 0.23 17.81
CA THR A 38 12.33 -0.88 18.78
C THR A 38 13.61 -1.72 18.72
N LEU A 39 14.30 -1.75 17.58
CA LEU A 39 15.54 -2.50 17.37
C LEU A 39 16.66 -2.25 18.41
N PRO A 40 16.97 -1.01 18.84
CA PRO A 40 18.02 -0.80 19.84
C PRO A 40 17.69 -1.40 21.22
N PHE A 41 16.39 -1.52 21.53
CA PHE A 41 15.92 -2.07 22.81
C PHE A 41 15.72 -3.59 22.74
N PHE A 42 15.35 -4.12 21.56
CA PHE A 42 14.97 -5.51 21.39
C PHE A 42 15.75 -6.17 20.25
N LYS A 43 16.91 -6.73 20.60
CA LYS A 43 17.79 -7.46 19.66
C LYS A 43 17.11 -8.70 19.05
N ASN A 44 16.19 -9.34 19.79
CA ASN A 44 15.46 -10.53 19.35
C ASN A 44 14.04 -10.17 18.87
N LEU A 45 13.86 -9.07 18.15
CA LEU A 45 12.54 -8.68 17.64
C LEU A 45 11.95 -9.78 16.74
N LEU A 46 12.77 -10.42 15.92
CA LEU A 46 12.47 -11.65 15.19
C LEU A 46 13.36 -12.78 15.71
N GLN A 47 12.81 -13.99 15.89
CA GLN A 47 13.53 -15.18 16.40
C GLN A 47 14.42 -15.86 15.33
N ILE A 48 14.81 -15.13 14.28
CA ILE A 48 15.58 -15.60 13.12
C ILE A 48 17.03 -15.09 13.10
N GLY A 49 17.47 -14.46 14.21
CA GLY A 49 18.83 -13.94 14.37
C GLY A 49 18.93 -12.44 14.10
N THR A 50 19.79 -11.76 14.87
CA THR A 50 19.95 -10.29 14.89
C THR A 50 20.42 -9.68 13.57
N GLY A 51 21.18 -10.44 12.77
CA GLY A 51 21.81 -9.95 11.54
C GLY A 51 20.85 -9.65 10.38
N PHE A 52 19.68 -10.30 10.34
CA PHE A 52 18.74 -10.16 9.22
C PHE A 52 17.72 -9.03 9.42
N LEU A 53 17.51 -8.56 10.65
CA LEU A 53 16.53 -7.52 10.98
C LEU A 53 16.70 -6.19 10.21
N PRO A 54 17.92 -5.65 10.02
CA PRO A 54 18.11 -4.41 9.23
C PRO A 54 17.73 -4.57 7.76
N VAL A 55 17.91 -5.76 7.19
CA VAL A 55 17.53 -6.06 5.79
C VAL A 55 16.01 -5.99 5.64
N PHE A 56 15.26 -6.54 6.60
CA PHE A 56 13.80 -6.46 6.59
C PHE A 56 13.29 -5.01 6.72
N VAL A 57 13.93 -4.20 7.56
CA VAL A 57 13.61 -2.75 7.65
C VAL A 57 13.75 -2.07 6.29
N VAL A 58 14.89 -2.28 5.62
CA VAL A 58 15.15 -1.69 4.31
C VAL A 58 14.12 -2.18 3.29
N LEU A 59 13.80 -3.47 3.28
CA LEU A 59 12.77 -4.03 2.40
C LEU A 59 11.38 -3.42 2.65
N PHE A 60 10.99 -3.19 3.91
CA PHE A 60 9.69 -2.60 4.23
C PHE A 60 9.62 -1.12 3.88
N VAL A 61 10.68 -0.35 4.15
CA VAL A 61 10.74 1.08 3.80
C VAL A 61 10.77 1.25 2.28
N LEU A 62 11.54 0.42 1.57
CA LEU A 62 11.59 0.45 0.10
C LEU A 62 10.27 0.00 -0.53
N GLY A 63 9.62 -1.03 0.01
CA GLY A 63 8.28 -1.44 -0.43
C GLY A 63 7.29 -0.29 -0.34
N GLY A 64 7.23 0.39 0.80
CA GLY A 64 6.41 1.59 0.99
C GLY A 64 6.81 2.77 0.11
N ALA A 65 8.08 2.96 -0.20
CA ALA A 65 8.55 4.09 -1.02
C ALA A 65 8.33 3.90 -2.53
N ILE A 66 8.27 2.65 -2.99
CA ILE A 66 8.25 2.32 -4.42
C ILE A 66 6.81 2.13 -4.95
N VAL A 67 5.78 2.13 -4.08
CA VAL A 67 4.38 1.86 -4.48
C VAL A 67 3.92 2.83 -5.57
N ASN A 68 3.93 2.36 -6.82
CA ASN A 68 3.48 3.11 -7.98
C ASN A 68 2.16 2.53 -8.51
N PRO A 69 1.07 3.33 -8.63
CA PRO A 69 -0.22 2.87 -9.13
C PRO A 69 -0.18 2.30 -10.56
N PHE A 70 0.85 2.63 -11.33
CA PHE A 70 0.92 2.28 -12.75
C PHE A 70 1.66 0.96 -13.01
N GLN A 71 2.35 0.39 -12.02
CA GLN A 71 3.15 -0.83 -12.18
C GLN A 71 2.60 -1.98 -11.34
N ARG A 72 1.85 -2.87 -11.99
CA ARG A 72 1.19 -4.04 -11.37
C ARG A 72 2.16 -4.94 -10.59
N TRP A 73 3.38 -5.11 -11.10
CA TRP A 73 4.41 -5.96 -10.47
C TRP A 73 4.82 -5.46 -9.09
N ILE A 74 4.86 -4.15 -8.86
CA ILE A 74 5.25 -3.59 -7.56
C ILE A 74 4.23 -3.96 -6.48
N ILE A 75 2.93 -3.85 -6.79
CA ILE A 75 1.87 -4.21 -5.83
C ILE A 75 1.86 -5.71 -5.51
N ILE A 76 2.26 -6.57 -6.45
CA ILE A 76 2.43 -7.99 -6.19
C ILE A 76 3.60 -8.22 -5.23
N VAL A 77 4.73 -7.51 -5.42
CA VAL A 77 5.87 -7.57 -4.50
C VAL A 77 5.46 -7.10 -3.11
N ASP A 78 4.73 -5.99 -2.98
CA ASP A 78 4.25 -5.48 -1.68
C ASP A 78 3.28 -6.46 -1.01
N LEU A 79 2.42 -7.13 -1.78
CA LEU A 79 1.54 -8.17 -1.27
C LEU A 79 2.35 -9.33 -0.68
N ILE A 80 3.39 -9.80 -1.39
CA ILE A 80 4.27 -10.88 -0.92
C ILE A 80 5.02 -10.45 0.34
N ILE A 81 5.59 -9.25 0.34
CA ILE A 81 6.32 -8.70 1.49
C ILE A 81 5.40 -8.60 2.70
N ALA A 82 4.18 -8.06 2.54
CA ALA A 82 3.20 -7.97 3.62
C ALA A 82 2.80 -9.36 4.14
N ALA A 83 2.59 -10.34 3.27
CA ALA A 83 2.26 -11.70 3.66
C ALA A 83 3.38 -12.35 4.49
N VAL A 84 4.64 -12.22 4.03
CA VAL A 84 5.82 -12.72 4.76
C VAL A 84 5.93 -12.03 6.11
N ALA A 85 5.74 -10.70 6.17
CA ALA A 85 5.81 -9.94 7.41
C ALA A 85 4.77 -10.41 8.44
N VAL A 86 3.50 -10.60 8.02
CA VAL A 86 2.44 -11.13 8.89
C VAL A 86 2.86 -12.47 9.49
N ILE A 87 3.31 -13.41 8.66
CA ILE A 87 3.72 -14.74 9.11
C ILE A 87 4.87 -14.63 10.13
N LEU A 88 5.90 -13.85 9.83
CA LEU A 88 7.06 -13.70 10.71
C LEU A 88 6.72 -13.08 12.06
N PHE A 89 5.94 -11.98 12.07
CA PHE A 89 5.61 -11.28 13.31
C PHE A 89 4.57 -12.05 14.14
N GLU A 90 3.57 -12.67 13.52
CA GLU A 90 2.59 -13.48 14.23
C GLU A 90 3.25 -14.72 14.84
N TYR A 91 4.08 -15.43 14.07
CA TYR A 91 4.84 -16.58 14.58
C TYR A 91 5.74 -16.20 15.76
N ALA A 92 6.45 -15.07 15.65
CA ALA A 92 7.29 -14.55 16.73
C ALA A 92 6.47 -14.10 17.96
N ALA A 93 5.25 -13.58 17.75
CA ALA A 93 4.34 -13.22 18.84
C ALA A 93 3.87 -14.47 19.60
N VAL A 94 3.42 -15.51 18.87
CA VAL A 94 2.93 -16.77 19.44
C VAL A 94 4.01 -17.51 20.22
N ILE A 95 5.21 -17.69 19.64
CA ILE A 95 6.29 -18.43 20.34
C ILE A 95 6.85 -17.62 21.51
N GLY A 96 6.91 -16.30 21.37
CA GLY A 96 7.34 -15.41 22.44
C GLY A 96 6.31 -15.29 23.57
N PHE A 97 5.05 -15.68 23.35
CA PHE A 97 4.00 -15.54 24.34
C PHE A 97 4.30 -16.38 25.60
N GLY A 98 4.40 -15.72 26.74
CA GLY A 98 4.76 -16.34 28.02
C GLY A 98 6.25 -16.64 28.23
N LYS A 99 7.11 -16.42 27.21
CA LYS A 99 8.58 -16.58 27.31
C LYS A 99 9.32 -15.25 27.28
N ASP A 100 8.87 -14.35 26.42
CA ASP A 100 9.46 -13.04 26.22
C ASP A 100 8.81 -11.97 27.12
N ILE A 101 9.43 -10.80 27.16
CA ILE A 101 8.89 -9.61 27.83
C ILE A 101 7.52 -9.29 27.23
N PHE A 102 6.51 -9.10 28.08
CA PHE A 102 5.14 -8.80 27.67
C PHE A 102 5.04 -7.68 26.61
N PHE A 103 5.78 -6.59 26.80
CA PHE A 103 5.86 -5.48 25.84
C PHE A 103 6.37 -5.90 24.46
N LEU A 104 7.34 -6.82 24.38
CA LEU A 104 7.89 -7.31 23.11
C LEU A 104 6.85 -8.13 22.34
N SER A 105 6.09 -8.98 23.04
CA SER A 105 4.99 -9.74 22.44
C SER A 105 3.88 -8.81 21.92
N ILE A 106 3.55 -7.73 22.65
CA ILE A 106 2.60 -6.72 22.18
C ILE A 106 3.10 -6.03 20.90
N ILE A 107 4.37 -5.60 20.86
CA ILE A 107 4.94 -4.92 19.69
C ILE A 107 4.86 -5.82 18.46
N ARG A 108 5.21 -7.11 18.59
CA ARG A 108 5.11 -8.08 17.51
C ARG A 108 3.66 -8.26 17.04
N GLN A 109 2.70 -8.33 17.98
CA GLN A 109 1.28 -8.44 17.63
C GLN A 109 0.78 -7.20 16.87
N VAL A 110 1.15 -6.00 17.33
CA VAL A 110 0.79 -4.73 16.66
C VAL A 110 1.35 -4.69 15.24
N LEU A 111 2.62 -5.08 15.05
CA LEU A 111 3.24 -5.17 13.73
C LEU A 111 2.53 -6.19 12.84
N ALA A 112 2.20 -7.37 13.36
CA ALA A 112 1.47 -8.39 12.61
C ALA A 112 0.11 -7.87 12.10
N ILE A 113 -0.64 -7.18 12.97
CA ILE A 113 -1.93 -6.56 12.61
C ILE A 113 -1.74 -5.47 11.55
N MET A 114 -0.73 -4.60 11.69
CA MET A 114 -0.44 -3.57 10.70
C MET A 114 -0.13 -4.17 9.32
N PHE A 115 0.73 -5.19 9.26
CA PHE A 115 1.05 -5.85 8.00
C PHE A 115 -0.14 -6.66 7.44
N LEU A 116 -1.06 -7.12 8.29
CA LEU A 116 -2.31 -7.75 7.85
C LEU A 116 -3.21 -6.74 7.12
N PHE A 117 -3.30 -5.50 7.64
CA PHE A 117 -3.98 -4.43 6.92
C PHE A 117 -3.29 -4.08 5.61
N ALA A 118 -1.95 -3.99 5.61
CA ALA A 118 -1.18 -3.76 4.39
C ALA A 118 -1.46 -4.85 3.34
N LEU A 119 -1.47 -6.12 3.75
CA LEU A 119 -1.80 -7.27 2.90
C LEU A 119 -3.21 -7.16 2.32
N TYR A 120 -4.19 -6.82 3.16
CA TYR A 120 -5.59 -6.64 2.74
C TYR A 120 -5.74 -5.53 1.69
N TYR A 121 -5.15 -4.36 1.93
CA TYR A 121 -5.22 -3.23 0.99
C TYR A 121 -4.44 -3.49 -0.30
N SER A 122 -3.28 -4.15 -0.24
CA SER A 122 -2.52 -4.59 -1.42
C SER A 122 -3.35 -5.55 -2.28
N GLY A 123 -4.02 -6.54 -1.66
CA GLY A 123 -4.89 -7.47 -2.36
C GLY A 123 -6.10 -6.79 -3.00
N ARG A 124 -6.72 -5.82 -2.30
CA ARG A 124 -7.83 -5.04 -2.83
C ARG A 124 -7.41 -4.20 -4.04
N THR A 125 -6.24 -3.56 -3.98
CA THR A 125 -5.68 -2.77 -5.08
C THR A 125 -5.36 -3.64 -6.28
N LEU A 126 -4.73 -4.80 -6.04
CA LEU A 126 -4.42 -5.78 -7.09
C LEU A 126 -5.69 -6.29 -7.80
N ARG A 127 -6.74 -6.61 -7.03
CA ARG A 127 -8.05 -7.00 -7.60
C ARG A 127 -8.66 -5.88 -8.46
N ALA A 128 -8.62 -4.63 -8.00
CA ALA A 128 -9.12 -3.48 -8.75
C ALA A 128 -8.34 -3.27 -10.07
N MET A 129 -7.03 -3.54 -10.07
CA MET A 129 -6.19 -3.55 -11.28
C MET A 129 -6.60 -4.64 -12.26
N PHE A 130 -6.79 -5.88 -11.79
CA PHE A 130 -7.22 -7.00 -12.64
C PHE A 130 -8.59 -6.77 -13.27
N MET A 131 -9.51 -6.12 -12.55
CA MET A 131 -10.85 -5.80 -13.07
C MET A 131 -10.87 -4.61 -14.04
N ASN A 132 -9.71 -4.02 -14.39
CA ASN A 132 -9.59 -2.84 -15.26
C ASN A 132 -10.52 -1.69 -14.84
N GLN A 133 -10.77 -1.56 -13.52
CA GLN A 133 -11.60 -0.48 -12.96
C GLN A 133 -10.80 0.82 -12.78
N ILE A 134 -9.47 0.72 -12.87
CA ILE A 134 -8.54 1.84 -12.93
C ILE A 134 -8.68 2.53 -14.28
N GLY A 135 -9.25 3.74 -14.29
CA GLY A 135 -9.38 4.60 -15.48
C GLY A 135 -10.74 4.60 -16.20
N LYS A 136 -11.72 3.78 -15.78
CA LYS A 136 -13.01 3.66 -16.51
C LYS A 136 -13.96 4.87 -16.45
N LYS A 137 -13.66 5.93 -15.67
CA LYS A 137 -14.53 7.13 -15.61
C LYS A 137 -14.30 8.14 -16.73
N ASN A 138 -13.25 8.03 -17.54
CA ASN A 138 -13.01 9.03 -18.60
C ASN A 138 -13.96 8.89 -19.81
N GLY A 139 -14.53 7.69 -20.04
CA GLY A 139 -15.49 7.47 -21.13
C GLY A 139 -16.87 8.09 -20.86
N VAL A 140 -17.29 8.19 -19.59
CA VAL A 140 -18.63 8.69 -19.23
C VAL A 140 -18.70 10.21 -19.32
N PHE A 141 -17.66 10.92 -18.86
CA PHE A 141 -17.60 12.39 -18.98
C PHE A 141 -17.35 12.86 -20.42
N ALA A 142 -16.58 12.11 -21.21
CA ALA A 142 -16.38 12.41 -22.63
C ALA A 142 -17.65 12.21 -23.46
N ASN A 143 -18.46 11.19 -23.15
CA ASN A 143 -19.71 10.93 -23.85
C ASN A 143 -20.80 11.97 -23.51
N ASN A 144 -20.91 12.37 -22.24
CA ASN A 144 -21.88 13.38 -21.82
C ASN A 144 -21.61 14.79 -22.39
N ARG A 145 -20.34 15.18 -22.60
CA ARG A 145 -20.03 16.46 -23.28
C ARG A 145 -20.40 16.45 -24.77
N LYS A 146 -20.16 15.33 -25.47
CA LYS A 146 -20.55 15.21 -26.89
C LYS A 146 -22.06 15.32 -27.07
N ASN A 147 -22.85 14.72 -26.17
CA ASN A 147 -24.31 14.86 -26.21
C ASN A 147 -24.80 16.27 -25.85
N GLY A 148 -24.12 16.98 -24.95
CA GLY A 148 -24.47 18.37 -24.61
C GLY A 148 -24.13 19.38 -25.72
N GLU A 149 -23.10 19.11 -26.52
CA GLU A 149 -22.71 19.95 -27.65
C GLU A 149 -23.51 19.67 -28.92
N SER A 150 -24.04 18.44 -29.11
CA SER A 150 -24.96 18.19 -30.22
C SER A 150 -26.27 18.94 -30.03
N ILE A 151 -26.88 18.88 -28.83
CA ILE A 151 -28.16 19.53 -28.54
C ILE A 151 -28.13 21.06 -28.76
N ARG A 152 -26.97 21.71 -28.60
CA ARG A 152 -26.81 23.16 -28.83
C ARG A 152 -26.60 23.57 -30.28
N LYS A 153 -26.34 22.63 -31.19
CA LYS A 153 -26.22 22.93 -32.64
C LYS A 153 -27.54 22.80 -33.37
N ASP A 154 -28.57 22.38 -32.64
CA ASP A 154 -29.90 22.07 -33.15
C ASP A 154 -30.91 23.21 -32.86
N GLU A 155 -30.50 24.22 -32.08
CA GLU A 155 -31.22 25.47 -31.75
C GLU A 155 -30.61 26.66 -32.50
#